data_AF-A0A9P5VD82-F1
#
_entry.id   AF-A0A9P5VD82-F1
#
_cell.length_a   1.000
_cell.length_b   1.000
_cell.length_c   1.000
_cell.angle_alpha   90.00
_cell.angle_beta   90.00
_cell.angle_gamma   90.00
#
_symmetry.space_group_name_H-M   'P 1'
#
loop_
_entity.id
_entity.type
_entity.pdbx_description
1 polymer ?
#
loop_
_entity_poly.entity_id
_entity_poly.type
_entity_poly.pdbx_seq_one_letter_code
_entity_poly.pdbx_strand_id
1 'polypeptide(L)'
;MPTPNTGGDYKWLYSHLADEWARWLPADAVNSVKNYGAYTASPAPGFRIISLNTNFCYTMNFYLYGAIRDYDPFGELKWFISQLQAAEDAGERVWVIGHVSPSQTDCMQNWSALYYQVVQRYSPHVIAEQFFGHSHYDEFAISYGPGAKNAQNAILTSWIAPSVSPYTDLNPGFRLYKVDTGNWNVYDSHTYVADLSKAATWDATGATPDWHLEYSAREAYGVYVPLAADQPLSPAWWHSVTNAFETNDAAFQKYWTYRGKSANRMAACTTNTSCPKEMICDMRAGKSTDTCSQPSFGLQKREDGTEYEDGPVALDASGLRSVFGPAKKPWNRKLCGLPSI
;
A
#
# COMPACT_ATOMS: atom_id res chain seq x y z
N MET A 1 -17.42 3.72 15.52
CA MET A 1 -16.27 4.64 15.63
C MET A 1 -15.48 4.33 16.89
N PRO A 2 -14.14 4.40 16.85
CA PRO A 2 -13.33 4.39 18.06
C PRO A 2 -13.77 5.58 18.92
N THR A 3 -14.20 5.30 20.14
CA THR A 3 -14.41 6.30 21.17
C THR A 3 -13.47 5.98 22.33
N PRO A 4 -13.19 6.94 23.22
CA PRO A 4 -12.54 6.65 24.49
C PRO A 4 -13.21 5.49 25.24
N ASN A 5 -14.54 5.34 25.10
CA ASN A 5 -15.33 4.27 25.71
C ASN A 5 -15.17 2.90 25.02
N THR A 6 -14.66 2.83 23.80
CA THR A 6 -14.35 1.58 23.08
C THR A 6 -12.84 1.30 23.04
N GLY A 7 -12.04 1.97 23.87
CA GLY A 7 -10.57 1.80 23.92
C GLY A 7 -9.82 2.38 22.72
N GLY A 8 -10.49 3.17 21.88
CA GLY A 8 -9.90 3.77 20.68
C GLY A 8 -10.08 5.28 20.68
N ASP A 9 -9.03 6.02 21.02
CA ASP A 9 -8.94 7.44 20.76
C ASP A 9 -7.80 7.65 19.76
N TYR A 10 -8.09 8.12 18.54
CA TYR A 10 -7.05 8.47 17.57
C TYR A 10 -6.49 9.88 17.80
N LYS A 11 -7.16 10.70 18.63
CA LYS A 11 -6.80 12.11 18.81
C LYS A 11 -5.43 12.29 19.44
N TRP A 12 -5.01 11.40 20.35
CA TRP A 12 -3.67 11.48 20.93
C TRP A 12 -2.59 11.39 19.84
N LEU A 13 -2.76 10.47 18.88
CA LEU A 13 -1.82 10.26 17.78
C LEU A 13 -1.85 11.44 16.81
N TYR A 14 -3.03 11.84 16.35
CA TYR A 14 -3.16 12.92 15.36
C TYR A 14 -2.74 14.27 15.93
N SER A 15 -3.00 14.53 17.21
CA SER A 15 -2.52 15.74 17.88
C SER A 15 -1.00 15.76 17.96
N HIS A 16 -0.39 14.65 18.38
CA HIS A 16 1.06 14.53 18.48
C HIS A 16 1.75 14.66 17.10
N LEU A 17 1.24 13.95 16.08
CA LEU A 17 1.76 14.04 14.71
C LEU A 17 1.67 15.46 14.17
N ALA A 18 0.54 16.14 14.39
CA ALA A 18 0.36 17.51 13.94
C ALA A 18 1.36 18.48 14.60
N ASP A 19 1.65 18.30 15.89
CA ASP A 19 2.63 19.12 16.61
C ASP A 19 4.06 18.87 16.10
N GLU A 20 4.45 17.61 15.87
CA GLU A 20 5.76 17.25 15.30
C GLU A 20 5.92 17.72 13.84
N TRP A 21 4.85 17.66 13.04
CA TRP A 21 4.88 18.02 11.61
C TRP A 21 4.65 19.50 11.35
N ALA A 22 4.33 20.31 12.38
CA ALA A 22 4.12 21.74 12.25
C ALA A 22 5.35 22.50 11.68
N ARG A 23 6.55 21.92 11.79
CA ARG A 23 7.77 22.47 11.18
C ARG A 23 7.82 22.34 9.65
N TRP A 24 7.02 21.44 9.06
CA TRP A 24 6.99 21.16 7.63
C TRP A 24 5.69 21.60 6.95
N LEU A 25 4.60 21.70 7.73
CA LEU A 25 3.26 21.93 7.21
C LEU A 25 2.76 23.34 7.52
N PRO A 26 1.98 23.97 6.62
CA PRO A 26 1.29 25.21 6.92
C PRO A 26 0.21 24.99 8.00
N ALA A 27 -0.22 26.08 8.66
CA ALA A 27 -1.09 25.99 9.83
C ALA A 27 -2.47 25.34 9.57
N ASP A 28 -3.03 25.55 8.39
CA ASP A 28 -4.27 24.90 7.93
C ASP A 28 -4.09 23.39 7.72
N ALA A 29 -2.97 22.97 7.14
CA ALA A 29 -2.62 21.55 7.01
C ALA A 29 -2.44 20.88 8.38
N VAL A 30 -1.76 21.54 9.33
CA VAL A 30 -1.62 21.05 10.71
C VAL A 30 -2.98 20.81 11.37
N ASN A 31 -3.93 21.73 11.18
CA ASN A 31 -5.29 21.57 11.72
C ASN A 31 -6.04 20.40 11.07
N SER A 32 -5.87 20.18 9.76
CA SER A 32 -6.43 19.02 9.07
C SER A 32 -5.86 17.70 9.61
N VAL A 33 -4.54 17.64 9.87
CA VAL A 33 -3.90 16.46 10.47
C VAL A 33 -4.54 16.12 11.81
N LYS A 34 -4.75 17.12 12.70
CA LYS A 34 -5.36 16.90 14.03
C LYS A 34 -6.74 16.24 13.96
N ASN A 35 -7.51 16.54 12.91
CA ASN A 35 -8.89 16.10 12.78
C ASN A 35 -9.03 14.75 12.05
N TYR A 36 -8.23 14.53 11.00
CA TYR A 36 -8.45 13.44 10.05
C TYR A 36 -7.21 12.56 9.81
N GLY A 37 -6.02 12.98 10.24
CA GLY A 37 -4.76 12.36 9.86
C GLY A 37 -4.42 12.55 8.36
N ALA A 38 -5.08 13.50 7.70
CA ALA A 38 -4.96 13.83 6.28
C ALA A 38 -4.73 15.34 6.11
N TYR A 39 -4.09 15.75 5.02
CA TYR A 39 -3.79 17.16 4.77
C TYR A 39 -3.53 17.47 3.30
N THR A 40 -3.54 18.75 2.95
CA THR A 40 -3.02 19.25 1.68
C THR A 40 -1.88 20.22 1.93
N ALA A 41 -0.91 20.27 1.02
CA ALA A 41 0.14 21.28 1.01
C ALA A 41 0.44 21.70 -0.43
N SER A 42 0.90 22.93 -0.65
CA SER A 42 1.28 23.43 -1.98
C SER A 42 2.76 23.83 -1.97
N PRO A 43 3.69 22.88 -2.22
CA PRO A 43 5.13 23.16 -2.13
C PRO A 43 5.64 24.11 -3.21
N ALA A 44 4.92 24.23 -4.32
CA ALA A 44 5.26 25.11 -5.44
C ALA A 44 3.98 25.68 -6.09
N PRO A 45 4.05 26.84 -6.77
CA PRO A 45 2.91 27.37 -7.52
C PRO A 45 2.41 26.38 -8.57
N GLY A 46 1.09 26.20 -8.66
CA GLY A 46 0.48 25.25 -9.61
C GLY A 46 0.62 23.78 -9.20
N PHE A 47 1.10 23.48 -7.98
CA PHE A 47 1.34 22.13 -7.50
C PHE A 47 0.81 21.91 -6.09
N ARG A 48 0.05 20.82 -5.92
CA ARG A 48 -0.55 20.42 -4.65
C ARG A 48 -0.23 18.97 -4.32
N ILE A 49 0.13 18.72 -3.07
CA ILE A 49 0.19 17.39 -2.48
C ILE A 49 -1.07 17.19 -1.65
N ILE A 50 -1.75 16.06 -1.84
CA ILE A 50 -2.86 15.60 -1.01
C ILE A 50 -2.42 14.32 -0.31
N SER A 51 -2.31 14.37 1.01
CA SER A 51 -2.01 13.22 1.87
C SER A 51 -3.29 12.64 2.42
N LEU A 52 -3.58 11.38 2.08
CA LEU A 52 -4.74 10.63 2.54
C LEU A 52 -4.39 9.70 3.70
N ASN A 53 -5.34 9.51 4.61
CA ASN A 53 -5.29 8.53 5.67
C ASN A 53 -5.92 7.21 5.20
N THR A 54 -5.17 6.48 4.39
CA THR A 54 -5.59 5.19 3.80
C THR A 54 -5.84 4.08 4.83
N ASN A 55 -5.63 4.31 6.13
CA ASN A 55 -6.11 3.38 7.17
C ASN A 55 -7.64 3.26 7.17
N PHE A 56 -8.36 4.23 6.59
CA PHE A 56 -9.81 4.17 6.42
C PHE A 56 -10.27 3.20 5.33
N CYS A 57 -9.36 2.61 4.57
CA CYS A 57 -9.66 1.44 3.75
C CYS A 57 -8.94 0.17 4.20
N TYR A 58 -8.04 0.23 5.18
CA TYR A 58 -7.23 -0.92 5.54
C TYR A 58 -8.06 -2.07 6.14
N THR A 59 -7.97 -3.27 5.57
CA THR A 59 -8.76 -4.45 5.98
C THR A 59 -8.46 -4.91 7.40
N MET A 60 -7.28 -4.61 7.95
CA MET A 60 -6.96 -4.91 9.36
C MET A 60 -7.38 -3.79 10.33
N ASN A 61 -8.01 -2.73 9.85
CA ASN A 61 -8.64 -1.73 10.71
C ASN A 61 -10.02 -2.23 11.19
N PHE A 62 -10.03 -2.98 12.30
CA PHE A 62 -11.26 -3.59 12.84
C PHE A 62 -12.38 -2.58 13.18
N TYR A 63 -12.06 -1.30 13.37
CA TYR A 63 -13.05 -0.27 13.63
C TYR A 63 -14.01 -0.02 12.45
N LEU A 64 -13.56 -0.29 11.22
CA LEU A 64 -14.39 -0.12 10.01
C LEU A 64 -15.54 -1.13 9.96
N TYR A 65 -15.36 -2.32 10.54
CA TYR A 65 -16.38 -3.37 10.55
C TYR A 65 -17.57 -3.04 11.47
N GLY A 66 -17.38 -2.15 12.45
CA GLY A 66 -18.47 -1.62 13.27
C GLY A 66 -19.45 -0.73 12.49
N ALA A 67 -19.08 -0.30 11.28
CA ALA A 67 -19.91 0.51 10.40
C ALA A 67 -19.70 0.10 8.93
N ILE A 68 -19.79 -1.19 8.60
CA ILE A 68 -19.46 -1.74 7.27
C ILE A 68 -20.27 -1.16 6.09
N ARG A 69 -21.38 -0.45 6.36
CA ARG A 69 -22.19 0.25 5.34
C ARG A 69 -21.76 1.71 5.14
N ASP A 70 -20.82 2.21 5.95
CA ASP A 70 -20.18 3.49 5.75
C ASP A 70 -19.02 3.29 4.76
N TYR A 71 -19.26 3.63 3.50
CA TYR A 71 -18.28 3.46 2.43
C TYR A 71 -17.32 4.64 2.29
N ASP A 72 -17.53 5.72 3.06
CA ASP A 72 -16.63 6.86 3.15
C ASP A 72 -16.40 7.25 4.62
N PRO A 73 -15.65 6.42 5.37
CA PRO A 73 -15.39 6.68 6.78
C PRO A 73 -14.82 8.09 6.98
N PHE A 74 -15.44 8.85 7.89
CA PHE A 74 -15.08 10.25 8.18
C PHE A 74 -15.25 11.25 7.03
N GLY A 75 -15.84 10.84 5.89
CA GLY A 75 -16.04 11.72 4.73
C GLY A 75 -14.74 12.05 3.99
N GLU A 76 -13.70 11.21 4.10
CA GLU A 76 -12.39 11.47 3.49
C GLU A 76 -12.46 11.53 1.96
N LEU A 77 -13.21 10.64 1.30
CA LEU A 77 -13.37 10.65 -0.15
C LEU A 77 -14.15 11.89 -0.60
N LYS A 78 -15.19 12.29 0.14
CA LYS A 78 -15.89 13.56 -0.12
C LYS A 78 -14.95 14.75 0.01
N TRP A 79 -14.12 14.78 1.05
CA TRP A 79 -13.11 15.83 1.23
C TRP A 79 -12.09 15.81 0.09
N PHE A 80 -11.58 14.63 -0.28
CA PHE A 80 -10.63 14.44 -1.37
C PHE A 80 -11.16 14.98 -2.70
N ILE A 81 -12.41 14.64 -3.05
CA ILE A 81 -13.09 15.17 -4.24
C ILE A 81 -13.13 16.71 -4.22
N SER A 82 -13.45 17.32 -3.06
CA SER A 82 -13.45 18.79 -2.96
C SER A 82 -12.06 19.41 -3.17
N GLN A 83 -11.00 18.74 -2.70
CA GLN A 83 -9.63 19.21 -2.90
C GLN A 83 -9.18 19.07 -4.36
N LEU A 84 -9.53 17.97 -5.02
CA LEU A 84 -9.27 17.76 -6.44
C LEU A 84 -10.04 18.73 -7.33
N GLN A 85 -11.30 19.01 -7.01
CA GLN A 85 -12.08 19.99 -7.76
C GLN A 85 -11.47 21.39 -7.62
N ALA A 86 -11.08 21.79 -6.39
CA ALA A 86 -10.41 23.07 -6.18
C ALA A 86 -9.07 23.17 -6.93
N ALA A 87 -8.32 22.07 -7.02
CA ALA A 87 -7.10 22.00 -7.82
C ALA A 87 -7.40 22.10 -9.33
N GLU A 88 -8.44 21.42 -9.83
CA GLU A 88 -8.90 21.51 -11.21
C GLU A 88 -9.27 22.96 -11.59
N ASP A 89 -10.09 23.60 -10.76
CA ASP A 89 -10.54 24.99 -10.98
C ASP A 89 -9.38 25.99 -10.95
N ALA A 90 -8.33 25.69 -10.18
CA ALA A 90 -7.11 26.50 -10.08
C ALA A 90 -6.05 26.14 -11.14
N GLY A 91 -6.27 25.10 -11.96
CA GLY A 91 -5.30 24.62 -12.94
C GLY A 91 -4.04 24.01 -12.31
N GLU A 92 -4.14 23.47 -11.09
CA GLU A 92 -3.04 22.83 -10.38
C GLU A 92 -2.85 21.36 -10.80
N ARG A 93 -1.62 20.87 -10.71
CA ARG A 93 -1.31 19.44 -10.75
C ARG A 93 -1.21 18.88 -9.34
N VAL A 94 -1.66 17.64 -9.18
CA VAL A 94 -1.78 17.00 -7.87
C VAL A 94 -0.92 15.75 -7.78
N TRP A 95 -0.17 15.63 -6.68
CA TRP A 95 0.33 14.34 -6.19
C TRP A 95 -0.55 13.85 -5.05
N VAL A 96 -0.94 12.59 -5.11
CA VAL A 96 -1.61 11.92 -4.00
C VAL A 96 -0.61 11.05 -3.27
N ILE A 97 -0.54 11.18 -1.95
CA ILE A 97 0.28 10.31 -1.10
C ILE A 97 -0.59 9.59 -0.08
N GLY A 98 -0.25 8.34 0.21
CA GLY A 98 -0.92 7.51 1.21
C GLY A 98 -0.02 6.38 1.69
N HIS A 99 -0.50 5.55 2.62
CA HIS A 99 0.27 4.42 3.11
C HIS A 99 -0.12 3.12 2.38
N VAL A 100 -1.37 2.68 2.53
CA VAL A 100 -1.95 1.48 1.91
C VAL A 100 -2.42 1.85 0.51
N SER A 101 -1.93 1.14 -0.51
CA SER A 101 -2.36 1.40 -1.88
C SER A 101 -3.79 0.93 -2.10
N PRO A 102 -4.68 1.76 -2.71
CA PRO A 102 -6.03 1.34 -3.07
C PRO A 102 -6.07 0.22 -4.11
N SER A 103 -4.97 -0.03 -4.83
CA SER A 103 -4.83 -1.15 -5.77
C SER A 103 -4.63 -2.51 -5.10
N GLN A 104 -4.27 -2.56 -3.82
CA GLN A 104 -3.90 -3.79 -3.12
C GLN A 104 -5.10 -4.39 -2.38
N THR A 105 -5.07 -5.71 -2.16
CA THR A 105 -6.09 -6.47 -1.43
C THR A 105 -6.28 -6.00 0.02
N ASP A 106 -5.28 -5.31 0.57
CA ASP A 106 -5.31 -4.73 1.91
C ASP A 106 -6.27 -3.53 2.02
N CYS A 107 -6.80 -3.03 0.90
CA CYS A 107 -7.81 -1.98 0.86
C CYS A 107 -9.22 -2.55 0.61
N MET A 108 -10.16 -2.21 1.49
CA MET A 108 -11.57 -2.61 1.43
C MET A 108 -12.16 -2.28 0.05
N GLN A 109 -12.73 -3.30 -0.59
CA GLN A 109 -13.17 -3.27 -1.98
C GLN A 109 -14.11 -2.10 -2.32
N ASN A 110 -15.07 -1.80 -1.45
CA ASN A 110 -16.01 -0.70 -1.69
C ASN A 110 -15.32 0.67 -1.67
N TRP A 111 -14.44 0.91 -0.69
CA TRP A 111 -13.69 2.15 -0.62
C TRP A 111 -12.75 2.28 -1.83
N SER A 112 -12.01 1.21 -2.15
CA SER A 112 -11.12 1.15 -3.32
C SER A 112 -11.88 1.42 -4.63
N ALA A 113 -13.08 0.86 -4.80
CA ALA A 113 -13.90 1.09 -5.98
C ALA A 113 -14.40 2.55 -6.10
N LEU A 114 -14.74 3.20 -4.99
CA LEU A 114 -15.12 4.61 -4.98
C LEU A 114 -13.91 5.50 -5.26
N TYR A 115 -12.77 5.24 -4.61
CA TYR A 115 -11.50 5.93 -4.90
C TYR A 115 -11.13 5.84 -6.38
N TYR A 116 -11.26 4.65 -6.98
CA TYR A 116 -10.97 4.44 -8.39
C TYR A 116 -11.85 5.29 -9.32
N GLN A 117 -13.12 5.53 -8.98
CA GLN A 117 -13.98 6.44 -9.75
C GLN A 117 -13.50 7.89 -9.66
N VAL A 118 -13.01 8.31 -8.48
CA VAL A 118 -12.40 9.64 -8.31
C VAL A 118 -11.14 9.75 -9.17
N VAL A 119 -10.26 8.74 -9.15
CA VAL A 119 -9.08 8.67 -10.02
C VAL A 119 -9.48 8.78 -11.50
N GLN A 120 -10.49 8.03 -11.94
CA GLN A 120 -10.98 8.10 -13.32
C GLN A 120 -11.50 9.49 -13.71
N ARG A 121 -12.10 10.22 -12.78
CA ARG A 121 -12.63 11.57 -13.03
C ARG A 121 -11.53 12.63 -13.14
N TYR A 122 -10.46 12.52 -12.36
CA TYR A 122 -9.47 13.60 -12.21
C TYR A 122 -8.10 13.29 -12.85
N SER A 123 -7.93 12.12 -13.47
CA SER A 123 -6.67 11.73 -14.11
C SER A 123 -6.79 11.65 -15.62
N PRO A 124 -5.74 12.00 -16.38
CA PRO A 124 -4.42 12.45 -15.90
C PRO A 124 -4.32 13.97 -15.70
N HIS A 125 -5.39 14.73 -15.97
CA HIS A 125 -5.29 16.19 -16.12
C HIS A 125 -5.13 16.95 -14.80
N VAL A 126 -5.62 16.42 -13.67
CA VAL A 126 -5.38 16.98 -12.33
C VAL A 126 -4.36 16.12 -11.58
N ILE A 127 -4.66 14.83 -11.39
CA ILE A 127 -3.75 13.93 -10.69
C ILE A 127 -2.63 13.52 -11.63
N ALA A 128 -1.40 13.96 -11.31
CA ALA A 128 -0.20 13.64 -12.05
C ALA A 128 0.35 12.26 -11.65
N GLU A 129 0.49 12.01 -10.35
CA GLU A 129 1.16 10.83 -9.80
C GLU A 129 0.54 10.44 -8.45
N GLN A 130 0.70 9.18 -8.06
CA GLN A 130 0.33 8.70 -6.73
C GLN A 130 1.46 7.89 -6.09
N PHE A 131 1.68 8.07 -4.80
CA PHE A 131 2.76 7.42 -4.06
C PHE A 131 2.22 6.75 -2.79
N PHE A 132 2.46 5.44 -2.70
CA PHE A 132 2.07 4.58 -1.60
C PHE A 132 3.26 3.74 -1.10
N GLY A 133 3.02 2.92 -0.07
CA GLY A 133 3.97 1.96 0.46
C GLY A 133 3.24 0.73 0.98
N HIS A 134 3.37 0.47 2.29
CA HIS A 134 2.72 -0.62 3.02
C HIS A 134 3.19 -2.04 2.68
N SER A 135 3.25 -2.42 1.40
CA SER A 135 3.61 -3.80 1.02
C SER A 135 5.08 -4.15 1.23
N HIS A 136 5.93 -3.15 1.45
CA HIS A 136 7.39 -3.25 1.61
C HIS A 136 8.19 -3.67 0.36
N TYR A 137 7.50 -4.19 -0.66
CA TYR A 137 8.06 -4.53 -1.97
C TYR A 137 8.16 -3.32 -2.88
N ASP A 138 9.02 -3.40 -3.90
CA ASP A 138 9.11 -2.41 -4.98
C ASP A 138 8.07 -2.74 -6.06
N GLU A 139 6.95 -2.02 -6.07
CA GLU A 139 5.80 -2.33 -6.91
C GLU A 139 5.22 -1.08 -7.57
N PHE A 140 4.32 -1.32 -8.54
CA PHE A 140 3.48 -0.29 -9.10
C PHE A 140 2.14 -0.89 -9.52
N ALA A 141 1.12 -0.05 -9.66
CA ALA A 141 -0.16 -0.42 -10.22
C ALA A 141 -0.65 0.61 -11.24
N ILE A 142 -1.34 0.16 -12.28
CA ILE A 142 -1.86 0.99 -13.36
C ILE A 142 -3.36 1.12 -13.21
N SER A 143 -3.84 2.36 -13.17
CA SER A 143 -5.26 2.69 -13.28
C SER A 143 -5.63 2.98 -14.73
N TYR A 144 -6.84 2.57 -15.11
CA TYR A 144 -7.38 2.69 -16.46
C TYR A 144 -8.67 3.49 -16.47
N GLY A 145 -8.87 4.28 -17.53
CA GLY A 145 -10.16 4.88 -17.85
C GLY A 145 -11.22 3.84 -18.24
N PRO A 146 -12.44 4.29 -18.56
CA PRO A 146 -13.49 3.39 -19.06
C PRO A 146 -13.04 2.62 -20.30
N GLY A 147 -13.32 1.32 -20.36
CA GLY A 147 -13.02 0.46 -21.52
C GLY A 147 -12.01 -0.65 -21.22
N ALA A 148 -11.31 -1.10 -22.27
CA ALA A 148 -10.33 -2.17 -22.15
C ALA A 148 -9.04 -1.72 -21.43
N LYS A 149 -8.43 -2.62 -20.66
CA LYS A 149 -7.12 -2.37 -20.02
C LYS A 149 -6.00 -2.48 -21.06
N ASN A 150 -5.69 -1.37 -21.72
CA ASN A 150 -4.63 -1.25 -22.72
C ASN A 150 -3.84 0.05 -22.51
N ALA A 151 -2.74 0.22 -23.25
CA ALA A 151 -1.88 1.40 -23.14
C ALA A 151 -2.62 2.72 -23.39
N GLN A 152 -3.60 2.74 -24.30
CA GLN A 152 -4.36 3.94 -24.66
C GLN A 152 -5.29 4.39 -23.52
N ASN A 153 -5.83 3.43 -22.77
CA ASN A 153 -6.74 3.69 -21.66
C ASN A 153 -6.03 3.76 -20.30
N ALA A 154 -4.71 3.58 -20.23
CA ALA A 154 -3.95 3.73 -18.99
C ALA A 154 -3.87 5.23 -18.62
N ILE A 155 -4.38 5.60 -17.44
CA ILE A 155 -4.56 7.00 -17.04
C ILE A 155 -3.67 7.43 -15.88
N LEU A 156 -3.20 6.51 -15.05
CA LEU A 156 -2.39 6.88 -13.87
C LEU A 156 -1.54 5.71 -13.36
N THR A 157 -0.33 6.03 -12.89
CA THR A 157 0.56 5.09 -12.22
C THR A 157 0.48 5.34 -10.70
N SER A 158 0.24 4.27 -9.94
CA SER A 158 0.41 4.24 -8.49
C SER A 158 1.77 3.63 -8.18
N TRP A 159 2.69 4.43 -7.67
CA TRP A 159 4.01 3.98 -7.24
C TRP A 159 3.94 3.43 -5.82
N ILE A 160 4.37 2.19 -5.62
CA ILE A 160 4.37 1.54 -4.31
C ILE A 160 5.83 1.34 -3.92
N ALA A 161 6.35 2.29 -3.14
CA ALA A 161 7.77 2.33 -2.83
C ALA A 161 8.15 1.23 -1.83
N PRO A 162 9.36 0.66 -1.96
CA PRO A 162 9.81 -0.36 -1.04
C PRO A 162 10.13 0.21 0.35
N SER A 163 10.22 -0.69 1.34
CA SER A 163 10.53 -0.32 2.72
C SER A 163 12.02 -0.17 3.00
N VAL A 164 12.36 0.74 3.93
CA VAL A 164 13.67 0.71 4.61
C VAL A 164 13.77 -0.50 5.53
N SER A 165 12.65 -0.92 6.15
CA SER A 165 12.62 -2.12 6.98
C SER A 165 12.91 -3.37 6.15
N PRO A 166 13.72 -4.32 6.64
CA PRO A 166 13.94 -5.60 5.98
C PRO A 166 12.80 -6.61 6.20
N TYR A 167 11.75 -6.21 6.92
CA TYR A 167 10.62 -7.09 7.24
C TYR A 167 9.79 -7.42 5.99
N THR A 168 9.57 -8.67 5.61
CA THR A 168 10.35 -9.86 5.98
C THR A 168 11.25 -10.25 4.82
N ASP A 169 12.48 -10.65 5.14
CA ASP A 169 13.40 -11.27 4.20
C ASP A 169 13.73 -10.40 2.97
N LEU A 170 13.71 -9.07 3.14
CA LEU A 170 14.09 -8.09 2.13
C LEU A 170 15.37 -7.35 2.54
N ASN A 171 16.11 -6.81 1.57
CA ASN A 171 17.11 -5.78 1.87
C ASN A 171 16.41 -4.48 2.28
N PRO A 172 17.02 -3.60 3.11
CA PRO A 172 16.62 -2.21 3.24
C PRO A 172 16.68 -1.50 1.89
N GLY A 173 15.65 -0.71 1.56
CA GLY A 173 15.63 0.09 0.34
C GLY A 173 14.91 1.42 0.50
N PHE A 174 15.26 2.39 -0.34
CA PHE A 174 14.50 3.63 -0.50
C PHE A 174 14.50 4.07 -1.96
N ARG A 175 13.63 5.03 -2.29
CA ARG A 175 13.37 5.47 -3.65
C ARG A 175 13.60 6.97 -3.82
N LEU A 176 14.23 7.35 -4.92
CA LEU A 176 14.29 8.73 -5.43
C LEU A 176 13.57 8.84 -6.77
N TYR A 177 12.67 9.83 -6.88
CA TYR A 177 11.98 10.14 -8.13
C TYR A 177 12.60 11.36 -8.79
N LYS A 178 12.93 11.24 -10.07
CA LYS A 178 13.25 12.37 -10.93
C LYS A 178 11.95 12.86 -11.55
N VAL A 179 11.57 14.10 -11.29
CA VAL A 179 10.29 14.69 -11.73
C VAL A 179 10.53 15.96 -12.53
N ASP A 180 9.61 16.26 -13.44
CA ASP A 180 9.59 17.55 -14.13
C ASP A 180 8.79 18.58 -13.32
N THR A 181 9.23 19.83 -13.28
CA THR A 181 8.58 20.89 -12.49
C THR A 181 7.48 21.64 -13.26
N GLY A 182 7.29 21.33 -14.55
CA GLY A 182 6.18 21.84 -15.35
C GLY A 182 4.96 20.94 -15.28
N ASN A 183 5.14 19.64 -15.55
CA ASN A 183 4.05 18.67 -15.59
C ASN A 183 3.97 17.77 -14.35
N TRP A 184 4.93 17.84 -13.42
CA TRP A 184 4.95 17.05 -12.18
C TRP A 184 4.86 15.53 -12.38
N ASN A 185 5.14 15.03 -13.58
CA ASN A 185 5.20 13.59 -13.84
C ASN A 185 6.59 13.04 -13.48
N VAL A 186 6.66 11.74 -13.22
CA VAL A 186 7.91 11.01 -12.96
C VAL A 186 8.61 10.69 -14.28
N TYR A 187 9.86 11.14 -14.41
CA TYR A 187 10.74 10.87 -15.54
C TYR A 187 11.71 9.73 -15.27
N ASP A 188 12.06 9.49 -14.01
CA ASP A 188 12.81 8.31 -13.62
C ASP A 188 12.60 7.98 -12.15
N SER A 189 12.88 6.73 -11.80
CA SER A 189 12.71 6.16 -10.48
C SER A 189 13.97 5.36 -10.14
N HIS A 190 14.71 5.81 -9.13
CA HIS A 190 15.98 5.22 -8.69
C HIS A 190 15.79 4.53 -7.34
N THR A 191 15.88 3.20 -7.30
CA THR A 191 15.88 2.45 -6.04
C THR A 191 17.30 2.26 -5.54
N TYR A 192 17.54 2.57 -4.27
CA TYR A 192 18.79 2.32 -3.57
C TYR A 192 18.57 1.24 -2.53
N VAL A 193 19.54 0.33 -2.38
CA VAL A 193 19.47 -0.78 -1.43
C VAL A 193 20.77 -0.91 -0.64
N ALA A 194 20.69 -1.62 0.49
CA ALA A 194 21.85 -2.09 1.23
C ALA A 194 21.77 -3.61 1.36
N ASP A 195 22.78 -4.34 0.88
CA ASP A 195 22.78 -5.80 0.85
C ASP A 195 22.99 -6.39 2.25
N LEU A 196 21.93 -6.89 2.89
CA LEU A 196 22.04 -7.50 4.21
C LEU A 196 22.92 -8.76 4.23
N SER A 197 23.14 -9.39 3.08
CA SER A 197 24.13 -10.47 2.96
C SER A 197 25.56 -10.02 3.32
N LYS A 198 25.85 -8.72 3.26
CA LYS A 198 27.13 -8.11 3.63
C LYS A 198 27.17 -7.55 5.07
N ALA A 199 26.08 -7.69 5.84
CA ALA A 199 25.98 -7.09 7.18
C ALA A 199 27.10 -7.52 8.14
N ALA A 200 27.49 -8.81 8.12
CA ALA A 200 28.58 -9.31 8.95
C ALA A 200 29.93 -8.60 8.66
N THR A 201 30.15 -8.18 7.42
CA THR A 201 31.35 -7.41 7.04
C THR A 201 31.29 -5.98 7.57
N TRP A 202 30.11 -5.35 7.55
CA TRP A 202 29.92 -4.01 8.12
C TRP A 202 30.16 -4.03 9.63
N ASP A 203 29.59 -5.01 10.34
CA ASP A 203 29.78 -5.17 11.78
C ASP A 203 31.26 -5.40 12.15
N ALA A 204 31.95 -6.28 11.41
CA ALA A 204 33.37 -6.59 11.66
C ALA A 204 34.30 -5.39 11.44
N THR A 205 33.90 -4.44 10.58
CA THR A 205 34.70 -3.25 10.24
C THR A 205 34.24 -1.99 10.96
N GLY A 206 33.12 -2.04 11.68
CA GLY A 206 32.46 -0.85 12.24
C GLY A 206 31.91 0.10 11.17
N ALA A 207 31.68 -0.40 9.95
CA ALA A 207 31.16 0.39 8.84
C ALA A 207 29.64 0.55 8.91
N THR A 208 29.11 1.61 8.31
CA THR A 208 27.68 1.78 8.08
C THR A 208 27.21 0.92 6.90
N PRO A 209 25.89 0.65 6.76
CA PRO A 209 25.35 -0.02 5.58
C PRO A 209 25.77 0.67 4.28
N ASP A 210 26.22 -0.12 3.31
CA ASP A 210 26.65 0.35 1.99
C ASP A 210 25.44 0.53 1.06
N TRP A 211 24.89 1.75 1.05
CA TRP A 211 23.78 2.13 0.18
C TRP A 211 24.28 2.39 -1.24
N HIS A 212 23.79 1.60 -2.18
CA HIS A 212 24.14 1.72 -3.59
C HIS A 212 22.89 1.70 -4.47
N LEU A 213 23.01 2.25 -5.68
CA LEU A 213 21.93 2.23 -6.65
C LEU A 213 21.68 0.78 -7.09
N GLU A 214 20.46 0.31 -6.90
CA GLU A 214 20.02 -1.00 -7.41
C GLU A 214 19.68 -0.87 -8.90
N TYR A 215 18.81 0.08 -9.25
CA TYR A 215 18.43 0.34 -10.63
C TYR A 215 17.79 1.72 -10.85
N SER A 216 17.90 2.21 -12.09
CA SER A 216 16.99 3.20 -12.68
C SER A 216 15.88 2.45 -13.43
N ALA A 217 14.61 2.77 -13.19
CA ALA A 217 13.48 2.16 -13.90
C ALA A 217 13.55 2.39 -15.41
N ARG A 218 13.96 3.59 -15.82
CA ARG A 218 14.14 3.94 -17.23
C ARG A 218 15.21 3.08 -17.88
N GLU A 219 16.38 2.94 -17.26
CA GLU A 219 17.46 2.11 -17.80
C GLU A 219 17.08 0.63 -17.79
N ALA A 220 16.50 0.16 -16.69
CA ALA A 220 16.20 -1.25 -16.48
C ALA A 220 15.19 -1.80 -17.50
N TYR A 221 14.14 -1.04 -17.81
CA TYR A 221 13.04 -1.48 -18.66
C TYR A 221 13.03 -0.83 -20.05
N GLY A 222 13.77 0.28 -20.24
CA GLY A 222 13.90 0.97 -21.54
C GLY A 222 14.52 0.11 -22.64
N VAL A 223 15.29 -0.93 -22.27
CA VAL A 223 15.83 -1.92 -23.22
C VAL A 223 14.74 -2.81 -23.82
N TYR A 224 13.62 -2.99 -23.13
CA TYR A 224 12.47 -3.78 -23.61
C TYR A 224 11.40 -2.90 -24.24
N VAL A 225 11.20 -1.69 -23.70
CA VAL A 225 10.23 -0.71 -24.18
C VAL A 225 10.93 0.65 -24.30
N PRO A 226 11.50 0.97 -25.48
CA PRO A 226 12.23 2.21 -25.68
C PRO A 226 11.40 3.45 -25.35
N LEU A 227 12.02 4.41 -24.68
CA LEU A 227 11.39 5.67 -24.26
C LEU A 227 12.37 6.82 -24.47
N ALA A 228 11.93 7.87 -25.16
CA ALA A 228 12.75 9.06 -25.37
C ALA A 228 13.07 9.76 -24.02
N ALA A 229 14.22 10.43 -23.96
CA ALA A 229 14.75 11.02 -22.72
C ALA A 229 13.85 12.12 -22.13
N ASP A 230 13.03 12.76 -22.97
CA ASP A 230 12.10 13.85 -22.63
C ASP A 230 10.66 13.39 -22.36
N GLN A 231 10.41 12.08 -22.42
CA GLN A 231 9.09 11.50 -22.13
C GLN A 231 9.04 10.98 -20.69
N PRO A 232 7.95 11.18 -19.92
CA PRO A 232 7.82 10.62 -18.58
C PRO A 232 7.64 9.09 -18.61
N LEU A 233 7.80 8.43 -17.46
CA LEU A 233 7.43 7.03 -17.23
C LEU A 233 5.89 6.90 -17.16
N SER A 234 5.23 7.14 -18.29
CA SER A 234 3.77 7.26 -18.38
C SER A 234 3.05 5.95 -18.05
N PRO A 235 1.76 6.00 -17.68
CA PRO A 235 0.95 4.81 -17.45
C PRO A 235 0.89 3.88 -18.68
N ALA A 236 0.87 4.46 -19.89
CA ALA A 236 0.90 3.74 -21.16
C ALA A 236 2.23 3.01 -21.38
N TRP A 237 3.35 3.63 -20.97
CA TRP A 237 4.67 3.01 -21.02
C TRP A 237 4.75 1.84 -20.03
N TRP A 238 4.30 2.03 -18.78
CA TRP A 238 4.24 0.94 -17.79
C TRP A 238 3.33 -0.21 -18.26
N HIS A 239 2.20 0.07 -18.89
CA HIS A 239 1.38 -0.98 -19.51
C HIS A 239 2.18 -1.75 -20.58
N SER A 240 2.91 -1.05 -21.44
CA SER A 240 3.77 -1.69 -22.44
C SER A 240 4.89 -2.53 -21.81
N VAL A 241 5.46 -2.09 -20.69
CA VAL A 241 6.43 -2.87 -19.89
C VAL A 241 5.79 -4.17 -19.39
N THR A 242 4.55 -4.12 -18.90
CA THR A 242 3.84 -5.35 -18.51
C THR A 242 3.56 -6.29 -19.69
N ASN A 243 3.34 -5.78 -20.91
CA ASN A 243 3.22 -6.62 -22.12
C ASN A 243 4.54 -7.33 -22.46
N ALA A 244 5.68 -6.65 -22.24
CA ALA A 244 6.99 -7.27 -22.41
C ALA A 244 7.20 -8.41 -21.41
N PHE A 245 6.73 -8.26 -20.16
CA PHE A 245 6.80 -9.33 -19.16
C PHE A 245 6.02 -10.59 -19.54
N GLU A 246 4.91 -10.47 -20.28
CA GLU A 246 4.11 -11.62 -20.73
C GLU A 246 4.83 -12.51 -21.75
N THR A 247 5.78 -11.95 -22.49
CA THR A 247 6.45 -12.63 -23.60
C THR A 247 7.95 -12.81 -23.40
N ASN A 248 8.53 -12.19 -22.38
CA ASN A 248 9.95 -12.23 -22.07
C ASN A 248 10.18 -12.50 -20.57
N ASP A 249 10.48 -13.76 -20.26
CA ASP A 249 10.75 -14.17 -18.88
C ASP A 249 11.93 -13.41 -18.26
N ALA A 250 13.01 -13.14 -19.02
CA ALA A 250 14.14 -12.38 -18.47
C ALA A 250 13.75 -10.95 -18.04
N ALA A 251 12.83 -10.31 -18.78
CA ALA A 251 12.29 -9.01 -18.39
C ALA A 251 11.47 -9.10 -17.10
N PHE A 252 10.62 -10.13 -16.98
CA PHE A 252 9.82 -10.36 -15.77
C PHE A 252 10.69 -10.73 -14.56
N GLN A 253 11.68 -11.63 -14.73
CA GLN A 253 12.61 -12.00 -13.65
C GLN A 253 13.41 -10.80 -13.17
N LYS A 254 13.78 -9.88 -14.06
CA LYS A 254 14.43 -8.61 -13.68
C LYS A 254 13.52 -7.77 -12.78
N TYR A 255 12.24 -7.63 -13.14
CA TYR A 255 11.24 -7.01 -12.24
C TYR A 255 11.14 -7.75 -10.91
N TRP A 256 11.06 -9.08 -10.93
CA TRP A 256 10.95 -9.88 -9.71
C TRP A 256 12.13 -9.64 -8.78
N THR A 257 13.37 -9.66 -9.29
CA THR A 257 14.57 -9.31 -8.52
C THR A 257 14.46 -7.95 -7.84
N TYR A 258 14.06 -6.92 -8.58
CA TYR A 258 13.92 -5.56 -8.03
C TYR A 258 12.75 -5.41 -7.07
N ARG A 259 11.63 -6.10 -7.31
CA ARG A 259 10.49 -6.16 -6.39
C ARG A 259 10.94 -6.60 -4.99
N GLY A 260 11.85 -7.57 -4.94
CA GLY A 260 12.49 -8.09 -3.73
C GLY A 260 13.68 -7.29 -3.22
N LYS A 261 14.01 -6.13 -3.80
CA LYS A 261 15.23 -5.35 -3.49
C LYS A 261 16.51 -6.18 -3.57
N SER A 262 16.60 -7.08 -4.56
CA SER A 262 17.72 -8.01 -4.74
C SER A 262 18.00 -8.88 -3.51
N ALA A 263 17.00 -9.10 -2.66
CA ALA A 263 17.14 -9.95 -1.49
C ALA A 263 17.29 -11.42 -1.90
N ASN A 264 18.19 -12.13 -1.22
CA ASN A 264 18.50 -13.54 -1.51
C ASN A 264 17.52 -14.55 -0.91
N ARG A 265 16.47 -14.09 -0.23
CA ARG A 265 15.48 -14.92 0.45
C ARG A 265 14.08 -14.84 -0.15
N MET A 266 13.89 -14.03 -1.19
CA MET A 266 12.61 -13.96 -1.87
C MET A 266 12.33 -15.27 -2.63
N ALA A 267 11.12 -15.81 -2.48
CA ALA A 267 10.71 -17.03 -3.17
C ALA A 267 10.80 -16.87 -4.69
N ALA A 268 11.13 -17.95 -5.40
CA ALA A 268 11.20 -17.93 -6.86
C ALA A 268 9.79 -17.79 -7.47
N CYS A 269 9.66 -16.92 -8.46
CA CYS A 269 8.43 -16.71 -9.25
C CYS A 269 8.71 -17.08 -10.69
N THR A 270 8.56 -18.36 -11.03
CA THR A 270 8.97 -18.90 -12.35
C THR A 270 7.76 -19.14 -13.25
N THR A 271 8.00 -19.25 -14.56
CA THR A 271 6.97 -19.52 -15.59
C THR A 271 6.18 -20.82 -15.39
N ASN A 272 6.68 -21.74 -14.57
CA ASN A 272 6.01 -22.99 -14.22
C ASN A 272 4.96 -22.82 -13.11
N THR A 273 4.81 -21.62 -12.56
CA THR A 273 3.85 -21.26 -11.51
C THR A 273 2.84 -20.23 -12.03
N SER A 274 1.74 -19.99 -11.31
CA SER A 274 0.81 -18.89 -11.63
C SER A 274 1.38 -17.51 -11.30
N CYS A 275 2.50 -17.44 -10.57
CA CYS A 275 3.03 -16.21 -9.99
C CYS A 275 3.30 -15.10 -11.03
N PRO A 276 3.99 -15.34 -12.17
CA PRO A 276 4.21 -14.27 -13.15
C PRO A 276 2.90 -13.69 -13.69
N LYS A 277 1.92 -14.56 -13.97
CA LYS A 277 0.62 -14.15 -14.50
C LYS A 277 -0.20 -13.35 -13.48
N GLU A 278 -0.18 -13.76 -12.21
CA GLU A 278 -0.84 -13.04 -11.11
C GLU A 278 -0.18 -11.68 -10.88
N MET A 279 1.15 -11.62 -10.82
CA MET A 279 1.90 -10.37 -10.64
C MET A 279 1.65 -9.37 -11.78
N ILE A 280 1.67 -9.82 -13.03
CA ILE A 280 1.38 -8.97 -14.19
C ILE A 280 -0.08 -8.46 -14.13
N CYS A 281 -1.02 -9.29 -13.68
CA CYS A 281 -2.40 -8.86 -13.48
C CYS A 281 -2.52 -7.80 -12.38
N ASP A 282 -1.83 -7.99 -11.25
CA ASP A 282 -1.84 -7.06 -10.11
C ASP A 282 -1.25 -5.70 -10.49
N MET A 283 -0.18 -5.66 -11.29
CA MET A 283 0.34 -4.41 -11.86
C MET A 283 -0.70 -3.67 -12.71
N ARG A 284 -1.67 -4.39 -13.28
CA ARG A 284 -2.77 -3.83 -14.10
C ARG A 284 -4.08 -3.72 -13.30
N ALA A 285 -4.02 -3.82 -11.98
CA ALA A 285 -5.16 -3.66 -11.09
C ALA A 285 -5.06 -2.30 -10.37
N GLY A 286 -5.77 -1.28 -10.85
CA GLY A 286 -5.80 0.02 -10.15
C GLY A 286 -6.74 0.08 -8.94
N LYS A 287 -7.46 -1.00 -8.64
CA LYS A 287 -8.36 -1.16 -7.49
C LYS A 287 -8.32 -2.60 -6.98
N SER A 288 -8.65 -2.80 -5.71
CA SER A 288 -8.47 -4.08 -5.02
C SER A 288 -9.38 -5.21 -5.49
N THR A 289 -10.50 -4.90 -6.17
CA THR A 289 -11.35 -5.92 -6.80
C THR A 289 -10.78 -6.48 -8.10
N ASP A 290 -9.79 -5.80 -8.68
CA ASP A 290 -9.17 -6.20 -9.94
C ASP A 290 -7.88 -7.01 -9.74
N THR A 291 -7.42 -7.11 -8.49
CA THR A 291 -6.22 -7.88 -8.11
C THR A 291 -6.46 -9.37 -8.36
N CYS A 292 -5.49 -10.05 -8.96
CA CYS A 292 -5.52 -11.48 -9.23
C CYS A 292 -4.94 -12.31 -8.09
N SER A 293 -3.94 -11.79 -7.36
CA SER A 293 -3.45 -12.45 -6.15
C SER A 293 -4.56 -12.53 -5.10
N GLN A 294 -4.67 -13.70 -4.47
CA GLN A 294 -5.64 -13.92 -3.41
C GLN A 294 -5.10 -13.38 -2.08
N PRO A 295 -5.94 -12.78 -1.23
CA PRO A 295 -5.53 -12.42 0.13
C PRO A 295 -5.06 -13.70 0.86
N SER A 296 -3.79 -13.75 1.24
CA SER A 296 -3.26 -14.82 2.08
C SER A 296 -3.34 -14.37 3.54
N PHE A 297 -4.34 -14.86 4.27
CA PHE A 297 -4.36 -14.74 5.73
C PHE A 297 -3.45 -15.81 6.32
N GLY A 298 -2.15 -15.52 6.33
CA GLY A 298 -1.17 -16.30 7.06
C GLY A 298 -1.34 -16.09 8.56
N LEU A 299 -2.26 -16.82 9.21
CA LEU A 299 -2.18 -17.05 10.65
C LEU A 299 -0.97 -17.94 10.90
N GLN A 300 0.23 -17.38 10.88
CA GLN A 300 1.39 -18.09 11.39
C GLN A 300 1.19 -18.26 12.89
N LYS A 301 1.11 -19.51 13.33
CA LYS A 301 1.19 -19.86 14.74
C LYS A 301 2.48 -19.23 15.26
N ARG A 302 2.43 -18.41 16.31
CA ARG A 302 3.67 -18.02 16.99
C ARG A 302 4.37 -19.31 17.40
N GLU A 303 5.58 -19.51 16.91
CA GLU A 303 6.49 -20.54 17.39
C GLU A 303 7.31 -20.02 18.58
N ASP A 304 6.68 -19.24 19.47
CA ASP A 304 7.26 -19.06 20.80
C ASP A 304 6.88 -20.29 21.62
N GLY A 305 7.85 -21.20 21.80
CA GLY A 305 7.72 -22.42 22.63
C GLY A 305 7.49 -22.16 24.12
N THR A 306 6.78 -21.09 24.49
CA THR A 306 6.34 -20.79 25.85
C THR A 306 4.99 -21.45 26.08
N GLU A 307 4.98 -22.60 26.74
CA GLU A 307 3.81 -23.06 27.49
C GLU A 307 3.47 -21.99 28.53
N TYR A 308 2.47 -21.16 28.26
CA TYR A 308 1.86 -20.33 29.28
C TYR A 308 0.94 -21.20 30.12
N GLU A 309 1.30 -21.43 31.39
CA GLU A 309 0.38 -21.98 32.37
C GLU A 309 -0.87 -21.09 32.47
N ASP A 310 -2.05 -21.71 32.39
CA ASP A 310 -3.35 -21.05 32.53
C ASP A 310 -3.52 -20.44 33.94
N GLY A 311 -3.08 -19.20 34.11
CA GLY A 311 -3.48 -18.34 35.21
C GLY A 311 -4.87 -17.75 34.97
N PRO A 312 -5.75 -17.66 35.99
CA PRO A 312 -7.06 -17.07 35.81
C PRO A 312 -6.90 -15.55 35.63
N VAL A 313 -7.66 -14.99 34.70
CA VAL A 313 -7.77 -13.54 34.38
C VAL A 313 -6.75 -13.01 33.37
N ALA A 314 -6.93 -13.41 32.10
CA ALA A 314 -6.64 -12.55 30.96
C ALA A 314 -7.98 -12.10 30.34
N LEU A 315 -8.27 -10.80 30.40
CA LEU A 315 -9.43 -10.18 29.76
C LEU A 315 -9.30 -10.33 28.23
N ASP A 316 -10.15 -11.17 27.64
CA ASP A 316 -10.32 -11.26 26.18
C ASP A 316 -11.06 -10.01 25.67
N ALA A 317 -10.30 -8.95 25.40
CA ALA A 317 -10.81 -7.71 24.83
C ALA A 317 -11.26 -7.83 23.36
N SER A 318 -11.03 -9.00 22.73
CA SER A 318 -11.37 -9.24 21.31
C SER A 318 -12.64 -10.07 21.13
N GLY A 319 -13.11 -10.77 22.17
CA GLY A 319 -14.21 -11.73 22.09
C GLY A 319 -13.94 -12.93 21.16
N LEU A 320 -12.75 -13.03 20.57
CA LEU A 320 -12.40 -14.04 19.57
C LEU A 320 -12.27 -15.44 20.19
N ARG A 321 -12.01 -15.57 21.51
CA ARG A 321 -12.03 -16.89 22.18
C ARG A 321 -13.43 -17.51 22.17
N SER A 322 -14.50 -16.72 22.08
CA SER A 322 -15.87 -17.25 21.99
C SER A 322 -16.24 -17.74 20.59
N VAL A 323 -15.58 -17.22 19.55
CA VAL A 323 -15.84 -17.55 18.14
C VAL A 323 -15.01 -18.74 17.68
N PHE A 324 -13.79 -18.90 18.21
CA PHE A 324 -12.84 -19.94 17.78
C PHE A 324 -12.51 -20.96 18.88
N GLY A 325 -13.20 -20.90 20.03
CA GLY A 325 -13.13 -21.97 21.03
C GLY A 325 -13.74 -23.27 20.48
N PRO A 326 -13.19 -24.44 20.83
CA PRO A 326 -13.79 -25.71 20.42
C PRO A 326 -15.25 -25.74 20.83
N ALA A 327 -16.14 -26.04 19.89
CA ALA A 327 -17.56 -26.18 20.14
C ALA A 327 -17.75 -27.04 21.40
N LYS A 328 -18.35 -26.47 22.45
CA LYS A 328 -18.74 -27.23 23.63
C LYS A 328 -19.68 -28.34 23.13
N LYS A 329 -19.21 -29.59 23.21
CA LYS A 329 -20.00 -30.78 22.87
C LYS A 329 -21.40 -30.62 23.48
N PRO A 330 -22.48 -30.84 22.70
CA PRO A 330 -23.81 -30.79 23.26
C PRO A 330 -23.90 -31.79 24.40
N TRP A 331 -24.44 -31.31 25.51
CA TRP A 331 -24.55 -31.98 26.79
C TRP A 331 -25.06 -33.42 26.65
N ASN A 332 -24.20 -34.39 26.96
CA ASN A 332 -24.63 -35.72 27.37
C ASN A 332 -25.26 -35.62 28.76
N ARG A 333 -26.55 -35.22 28.82
CA ARG A 333 -27.37 -35.49 30.01
C ARG A 333 -27.69 -36.99 30.03
N LYS A 334 -26.78 -37.79 30.60
CA LYS A 334 -27.21 -39.03 31.26
C LYS A 334 -28.07 -38.61 32.45
N LEU A 335 -29.37 -38.82 32.31
CA LEU A 335 -30.33 -38.84 33.41
C LEU A 335 -29.90 -39.96 34.36
N CYS A 336 -29.30 -39.59 35.49
CA CYS A 336 -29.17 -40.46 36.64
C CYS A 336 -30.29 -40.14 37.62
N GLY A 337 -31.26 -41.05 37.68
CA GLY A 337 -31.92 -41.49 38.92
C GLY A 337 -32.93 -40.56 39.57
N LEU A 338 -34.20 -40.93 39.46
CA LEU A 338 -35.05 -41.06 40.65
C LEU A 338 -35.69 -42.47 40.66
N PRO A 339 -35.97 -43.02 41.86
CA PRO A 339 -36.06 -44.45 42.10
C PRO A 339 -37.45 -45.02 41.80
N SER A 340 -37.49 -46.34 41.69
CA SER A 340 -38.69 -47.17 41.77
C SER A 340 -39.58 -46.81 42.96
N ILE A 341 -40.84 -46.45 42.68
CA ILE A 341 -42.10 -47.12 43.06
C ILE A 341 -43.19 -46.62 42.11
#